data_AF-A0A8C7MV72-F1
#
_entry.id   AF-A0A8C7MV72-F1
#
_cell.length_a   1.000
_cell.length_b   1.000
_cell.length_c   1.000
_cell.angle_alpha   90.00
_cell.angle_beta   90.00
_cell.angle_gamma   90.00
#
_symmetry.space_group_name_H-M   'P 1'
#
loop_
_entity.id
_entity.type
_entity.pdbx_description
1 polymer ?
#
loop_
_entity_poly.entity_id
_entity_poly.type
_entity_poly.pdbx_seq_one_letter_code
_entity_poly.pdbx_strand_id
1 'polypeptide(L)'
;MRPKEITVIDPAGNMYYNWLLVITIPVMYNWTLIIARASFEELQTDFLIYWFIIDCVSDVVYLADMVFRTRTGYLEQGLLVKDQKKLIDRYINSLQYKLDLISMIPTDIFYVYFGLNYPEIRLNKLFRINRMLEFFQRTETRTNFPNVLRISNLVMYIVIIIHWNACLYYSFSKAIGFGANKFVYPDTTDPEFGRLVRKYAYSMYWSTLTLTTIGETPPPVQNSEYFFVVTDFLVGVLIFATIVGNVGSMITNMNAARANFQARIDAIKQYMTFRKVTKDLEKRVIKWFDYLWTNKKAVDEREVLKFLPDKLRAEIAINVHLDTLKKVRIFADCEAGLLVELVLKLQPQVYSPGDYICKKGDIGREMYIIKEGKLAVVADDGIKQFVVLSDGSYFGEISILSIKGSRAGNRRTANIRSVGYSDLFCLSKDDLMEALSEYPDAKAMLEEKGRQILMKDNLLDLEVAAQGPDPKDMEEKVERMTATLESLQTRYARLLAEHEAGQSRLKRRVTRLEKKVVAPVQEVEELGVEMGTVATTE
;
A
#
# COMPACT_ATOMS: atom_id res chain seq x y z
N MET A 1 -2.27 -6.43 -43.71
CA MET A 1 -1.08 -6.66 -42.85
C MET A 1 -1.49 -6.40 -41.41
N ARG A 2 -1.32 -7.37 -40.50
CA ARG A 2 -1.54 -7.10 -39.07
C ARG A 2 -0.51 -6.05 -38.61
N PRO A 3 -0.88 -5.01 -37.87
CA PRO A 3 0.10 -4.07 -37.34
C PRO A 3 1.11 -4.87 -36.50
N LYS A 4 2.42 -4.67 -36.74
CA LYS A 4 3.47 -5.28 -35.91
C LYS A 4 3.23 -4.83 -34.48
N GLU A 5 2.89 -5.76 -33.60
CA GLU A 5 2.85 -5.49 -32.16
C GLU A 5 4.27 -5.19 -31.70
N ILE A 6 4.54 -3.92 -31.44
CA ILE A 6 5.80 -3.49 -30.86
C ILE A 6 5.78 -3.89 -29.39
N THR A 7 6.82 -4.59 -28.94
CA THR A 7 7.01 -4.90 -27.52
C THR A 7 7.29 -3.61 -26.76
N VAL A 8 6.29 -3.16 -26.00
CA VAL A 8 6.38 -2.00 -25.11
C VAL A 8 6.64 -2.49 -23.70
N ILE A 9 7.60 -1.86 -23.04
CA ILE A 9 8.00 -2.23 -21.68
C ILE A 9 7.07 -1.52 -20.71
N ASP A 10 6.31 -2.31 -19.96
CA ASP A 10 5.51 -1.77 -18.86
C ASP A 10 6.43 -1.30 -17.73
N PRO A 11 6.42 -0.01 -17.36
CA PRO A 11 7.18 0.46 -16.21
C PRO A 11 6.80 -0.28 -14.94
N ALA A 12 5.55 -0.71 -14.73
CA ALA A 12 5.16 -1.44 -13.51
C ALA A 12 5.67 -2.90 -13.49
N GLY A 13 6.06 -3.44 -14.64
CA GLY A 13 6.45 -4.85 -14.82
C GLY A 13 7.80 -5.23 -14.23
N ASN A 14 8.02 -6.54 -14.07
CA ASN A 14 9.28 -7.11 -13.56
C ASN A 14 10.46 -6.90 -14.51
N MET A 15 10.21 -6.86 -15.83
CA MET A 15 11.26 -6.60 -16.82
C MET A 15 11.92 -5.23 -16.61
N TYR A 16 11.12 -4.19 -16.36
CA TYR A 16 11.62 -2.85 -16.07
C TYR A 16 12.42 -2.81 -14.77
N TYR A 17 11.92 -3.47 -13.72
CA TYR A 17 12.60 -3.57 -12.43
C TYR A 17 13.94 -4.30 -12.52
N ASN A 18 14.00 -5.44 -13.23
CA ASN A 18 15.23 -6.20 -13.40
C ASN A 18 16.24 -5.42 -14.26
N TRP A 19 15.77 -4.69 -15.26
CA TRP A 19 16.65 -3.80 -16.04
C TRP A 19 17.22 -2.65 -15.19
N LEU A 20 16.43 -2.10 -14.27
CA LEU A 20 16.90 -1.12 -13.30
C LEU A 20 18.01 -1.65 -12.38
N LEU A 21 17.98 -2.94 -12.02
CA LEU A 21 19.09 -3.57 -11.30
C LEU A 21 20.35 -3.62 -12.19
N VAL A 22 20.21 -4.04 -13.44
CA VAL A 22 21.33 -4.12 -14.40
C VAL A 22 21.99 -2.76 -14.61
N ILE A 23 21.22 -1.68 -14.78
CA ILE A 23 21.76 -0.32 -14.98
C ILE A 23 22.38 0.26 -13.70
N THR A 24 21.97 -0.20 -12.51
CA THR A 24 22.53 0.28 -11.25
C THR A 24 23.99 -0.14 -11.07
N ILE A 25 24.39 -1.31 -11.61
CA ILE A 25 25.76 -1.83 -11.54
C ILE A 25 26.77 -0.88 -12.20
N PRO A 26 26.64 -0.49 -13.49
CA PRO A 26 27.57 0.47 -14.11
C PRO A 26 27.50 1.85 -13.48
N VAL A 27 26.34 2.29 -12.95
CA VAL A 27 26.26 3.56 -12.21
C VAL A 27 27.12 3.54 -10.96
N MET A 28 27.00 2.49 -10.14
CA MET A 28 27.82 2.30 -8.93
C MET A 28 29.30 2.15 -9.27
N TYR A 29 29.63 1.40 -10.33
CA TYR A 29 30.98 1.27 -10.85
C TYR A 29 31.59 2.63 -11.18
N ASN A 30 30.93 3.43 -12.01
CA ASN A 30 31.45 4.74 -12.43
C ASN A 30 31.56 5.72 -11.24
N TRP A 31 30.58 5.72 -10.34
CA TRP A 31 30.56 6.60 -9.17
C TRP A 31 31.66 6.29 -8.14
N THR A 32 32.14 5.05 -8.09
CA THR A 32 33.20 4.64 -7.14
C THR A 32 34.56 4.61 -7.81
N LEU A 33 34.69 4.01 -8.98
CA LEU A 33 36.00 3.74 -9.56
C LEU A 33 36.58 4.88 -10.40
N ILE A 34 35.79 5.77 -10.99
CA ILE A 34 36.37 6.89 -11.77
C ILE A 34 37.20 7.80 -10.85
N ILE A 35 36.64 8.20 -9.71
CA ILE A 35 37.34 9.08 -8.76
C ILE A 35 38.53 8.34 -8.11
N ALA A 36 38.37 7.06 -7.76
CA ALA A 36 39.46 6.27 -7.19
C ALA A 36 40.62 6.12 -8.17
N ARG A 37 40.35 5.83 -9.44
CA ARG A 37 41.37 5.70 -10.50
C ARG A 37 42.05 7.05 -10.78
N ALA A 38 41.33 8.17 -10.70
CA ALA A 38 41.89 9.50 -10.88
C ALA A 38 42.82 9.89 -9.72
N SER A 39 42.49 9.52 -8.49
CA SER A 39 43.30 9.84 -7.31
C SER A 39 44.48 8.90 -7.11
N PHE A 40 44.28 7.60 -7.31
CA PHE A 40 45.29 6.56 -7.11
C PHE A 40 45.78 6.02 -8.47
N GLU A 41 46.73 6.70 -9.10
CA GLU A 41 47.18 6.41 -10.47
C GLU A 41 47.71 4.99 -10.70
N GLU A 42 48.29 4.36 -9.68
CA GLU A 42 48.71 2.94 -9.72
C GLU A 42 47.53 2.02 -10.08
N LEU A 43 46.33 2.34 -9.57
CA LEU A 43 45.12 1.61 -9.88
C LEU A 43 44.80 1.66 -11.39
N GLN A 44 45.00 2.82 -12.02
CA GLN A 44 44.76 3.00 -13.46
C GLN A 44 45.84 2.33 -14.32
N THR A 45 47.10 2.53 -13.96
CA THR A 45 48.26 2.15 -14.77
C THR A 45 48.53 0.65 -14.75
N ASP A 46 48.41 -0.02 -13.61
CA ASP A 46 48.69 -1.46 -13.47
C ASP A 46 47.64 -2.34 -14.18
N PHE A 47 46.39 -1.85 -14.32
CA PHE A 47 45.26 -2.62 -14.83
C PHE A 47 44.57 -1.98 -16.06
N LEU A 48 45.29 -1.18 -16.82
CA LEU A 48 44.77 -0.34 -17.92
C LEU A 48 43.82 -1.07 -18.88
N ILE A 49 44.20 -2.26 -19.36
CA ILE A 49 43.42 -3.04 -20.32
C ILE A 49 42.09 -3.50 -19.71
N TYR A 50 42.10 -3.96 -18.46
CA TYR A 50 40.90 -4.41 -17.77
C TYR A 50 39.91 -3.26 -17.57
N TRP A 51 40.42 -2.09 -17.19
CA TRP A 51 39.58 -0.90 -17.04
C TRP A 51 38.93 -0.47 -18.34
N PHE A 52 39.69 -0.46 -19.45
CA PHE A 52 39.14 -0.13 -20.75
C PHE A 52 37.99 -1.07 -21.16
N ILE A 53 38.11 -2.37 -20.89
CA ILE A 53 37.05 -3.35 -21.17
C ILE A 53 35.81 -3.06 -20.32
N ILE A 54 35.98 -2.85 -19.02
CA ILE A 54 34.85 -2.59 -18.11
C ILE A 54 34.17 -1.25 -18.44
N ASP A 55 34.95 -0.22 -18.78
CA ASP A 55 34.47 1.09 -19.22
C ASP A 55 33.63 0.96 -20.50
N CYS A 56 34.09 0.18 -21.48
CA CYS A 56 33.35 -0.09 -22.71
C CYS A 56 32.05 -0.85 -22.44
N VAL A 57 32.08 -1.88 -21.59
CA VAL A 57 30.87 -2.63 -21.19
C VAL A 57 29.87 -1.69 -20.50
N SER A 58 30.32 -0.82 -19.60
CA SER A 58 29.47 0.18 -18.95
C SER A 58 28.80 1.11 -19.99
N ASP A 59 29.53 1.57 -20.99
CA ASP A 59 29.00 2.46 -22.03
C ASP A 59 27.97 1.74 -22.91
N VAL A 60 28.22 0.47 -23.28
CA VAL A 60 27.26 -0.35 -24.02
C VAL A 60 25.96 -0.52 -23.22
N VAL A 61 26.04 -0.75 -21.92
CA VAL A 61 24.85 -0.85 -21.06
C VAL A 61 24.09 0.48 -20.97
N TYR A 62 24.78 1.62 -20.91
CA TYR A 62 24.15 2.94 -20.92
C TYR A 62 23.47 3.27 -22.27
N LEU A 63 24.07 2.88 -23.39
CA LEU A 63 23.45 2.99 -24.72
C LEU A 63 22.22 2.08 -24.82
N ALA A 64 22.32 0.85 -24.34
CA ALA A 64 21.19 -0.07 -24.27
C ALA A 64 20.04 0.50 -23.42
N ASP A 65 20.35 1.20 -22.32
CA ASP A 65 19.34 1.85 -21.47
C ASP A 65 18.59 2.96 -22.21
N MET A 66 19.27 3.75 -23.05
CA MET A 66 18.62 4.77 -23.87
C MET A 66 17.65 4.12 -24.87
N VAL A 67 18.07 3.04 -25.54
CA VAL A 67 17.20 2.28 -26.45
C VAL A 67 16.02 1.68 -25.69
N PHE A 68 16.26 1.10 -24.51
CA PHE A 68 15.23 0.55 -23.63
C PHE A 68 14.19 1.61 -23.28
N ARG A 69 14.63 2.84 -22.93
CA ARG A 69 13.76 3.97 -22.59
C ARG A 69 12.87 4.45 -23.74
N THR A 70 13.34 4.38 -24.99
CA THR A 70 12.48 4.69 -26.15
C THR A 70 11.26 3.77 -26.29
N ARG A 71 11.27 2.61 -25.60
CA ARG A 71 10.20 1.62 -25.61
C ARG A 71 9.48 1.49 -24.26
N THR A 72 9.83 2.32 -23.27
CA THR A 72 9.15 2.32 -21.96
C THR A 72 7.80 3.01 -22.08
N GLY A 73 6.73 2.29 -21.78
CA GLY A 73 5.37 2.79 -21.80
C GLY A 73 5.09 3.79 -20.69
N TYR A 74 4.01 4.55 -20.84
CA TYR A 74 3.46 5.41 -19.80
C TYR A 74 1.94 5.27 -19.77
N LEU A 75 1.34 5.66 -18.64
CA LEU A 75 -0.11 5.66 -18.50
C LEU A 75 -0.69 6.99 -18.98
N GLU A 76 -1.67 6.93 -19.89
CA GLU A 76 -2.49 8.04 -20.33
C GLU A 76 -3.95 7.63 -20.13
N GLN A 77 -4.71 8.36 -19.31
CA GLN A 77 -6.09 8.01 -18.94
C GLN A 77 -6.22 6.58 -18.35
N GLY A 78 -5.18 6.11 -17.63
CA GLY A 78 -5.15 4.77 -17.04
C GLY A 78 -4.82 3.63 -18.01
N LEU A 79 -4.63 3.92 -19.30
CA LEU A 79 -4.24 2.95 -20.31
C LEU A 79 -2.74 3.07 -20.63
N LEU A 80 -2.08 1.93 -20.77
CA LEU A 80 -0.67 1.89 -21.19
C LEU A 80 -0.57 2.29 -22.66
N VAL A 81 0.05 3.44 -22.94
CA VAL A 81 0.28 3.92 -24.30
C VAL A 81 1.35 3.05 -24.96
N LYS A 82 1.03 2.50 -26.14
CA LYS A 82 1.92 1.61 -26.90
C LYS A 82 2.45 2.20 -28.22
N ASP A 83 2.10 3.46 -28.52
CA ASP A 83 2.53 4.13 -29.75
C ASP A 83 3.99 4.56 -29.67
N GLN A 84 4.85 3.96 -30.50
CA GLN A 84 6.30 4.21 -30.51
C GLN A 84 6.67 5.68 -30.68
N LYS A 85 5.94 6.44 -31.53
CA LYS A 85 6.27 7.86 -31.75
C LYS A 85 6.04 8.67 -30.48
N LYS A 86 4.90 8.45 -29.82
CA LYS A 86 4.57 9.11 -28.55
C LYS A 86 5.57 8.76 -27.45
N LEU A 87 6.04 7.52 -27.38
CA LEU A 87 7.06 7.11 -26.39
C LEU A 87 8.39 7.83 -26.62
N ILE A 88 8.86 7.88 -27.88
CA ILE A 88 10.09 8.57 -28.26
C ILE A 88 9.99 10.06 -27.99
N ASP A 89 8.91 10.71 -28.44
CA ASP A 89 8.72 12.16 -28.27
C ASP A 89 8.68 12.52 -26.79
N ARG A 90 8.00 11.73 -25.96
CA ARG A 90 8.00 11.92 -24.50
C ARG A 90 9.40 11.78 -23.91
N TYR A 91 10.16 10.78 -24.33
CA TYR A 91 11.50 10.56 -23.80
C TYR A 91 12.45 11.70 -24.21
N ILE A 92 12.49 12.09 -25.48
CA ILE A 92 13.37 13.16 -25.99
C ILE A 92 13.08 14.51 -25.31
N ASN A 93 11.81 14.79 -25.02
CA ASN A 93 11.41 16.02 -24.33
C ASN A 93 11.65 15.98 -22.80
N SER A 94 12.02 14.82 -22.25
CA SER A 94 12.27 14.68 -20.81
C SER A 94 13.64 15.22 -20.39
N LEU A 95 13.74 15.72 -19.16
CA LEU A 95 15.03 16.08 -18.55
C LEU A 95 15.99 14.87 -18.50
N GLN A 96 15.44 13.67 -18.34
CA GLN A 96 16.22 12.43 -18.28
C GLN A 96 16.99 12.19 -19.57
N TYR A 97 16.39 12.43 -20.75
CA TYR A 97 17.11 12.29 -22.02
C TYR A 97 18.29 13.26 -22.13
N LYS A 98 18.15 14.50 -21.63
CA LYS A 98 19.26 15.47 -21.62
C LYS A 98 20.42 14.98 -20.75
N LEU A 99 20.14 14.44 -19.57
CA LEU A 99 21.17 13.85 -18.70
C LEU A 99 21.80 12.60 -19.31
N ASP A 100 20.98 11.76 -19.94
CA ASP A 100 21.42 10.56 -20.65
C ASP A 100 22.37 10.92 -21.81
N LEU A 101 22.04 11.98 -22.56
CA LEU A 101 22.87 12.51 -23.65
C LEU A 101 24.20 13.07 -23.14
N ILE A 102 24.19 13.87 -22.07
CA ILE A 102 25.43 14.43 -21.47
C ILE A 102 26.37 13.30 -21.04
N SER A 103 25.83 12.22 -20.44
CA SER A 103 26.64 11.07 -20.03
C SER A 103 27.24 10.27 -21.19
N MET A 104 26.68 10.40 -22.39
CA MET A 104 27.13 9.69 -23.59
C MET A 104 28.00 10.55 -24.51
N ILE A 105 28.27 11.81 -24.16
CA ILE A 105 29.26 12.62 -24.89
C ILE A 105 30.57 11.82 -24.94
N PRO A 106 31.17 11.63 -26.14
CA PRO A 106 32.36 10.80 -26.32
C PRO A 106 33.62 11.53 -25.86
N THR A 107 33.67 11.86 -24.57
CA THR A 107 34.82 12.52 -23.93
C THR A 107 36.08 11.66 -24.02
N ASP A 108 35.93 10.34 -24.19
CA ASP A 108 37.03 9.39 -24.39
C ASP A 108 37.93 9.72 -25.61
N ILE A 109 37.45 10.50 -26.59
CA ILE A 109 38.28 10.97 -27.72
C ILE A 109 39.47 11.80 -27.20
N PHE A 110 39.31 12.49 -26.06
CA PHE A 110 40.38 13.25 -25.44
C PHE A 110 41.55 12.37 -24.93
N TYR A 111 41.37 11.05 -24.79
CA TYR A 111 42.47 10.13 -24.50
C TYR A 111 43.55 10.13 -25.60
N VAL A 112 43.20 10.45 -26.84
CA VAL A 112 44.17 10.55 -27.95
C VAL A 112 45.15 11.72 -27.73
N TYR A 113 44.69 12.79 -27.07
CA TYR A 113 45.49 13.99 -26.81
C TYR A 113 46.19 13.96 -25.44
N PHE A 114 45.46 13.62 -24.38
CA PHE A 114 46.01 13.61 -23.01
C PHE A 114 46.67 12.29 -22.63
N GLY A 115 46.39 11.19 -23.32
CA GLY A 115 46.87 9.85 -22.99
C GLY A 115 45.94 9.08 -22.05
N LEU A 116 46.08 7.76 -21.99
CA LEU A 116 45.16 6.81 -21.32
C LEU A 116 45.22 6.85 -19.77
N ASN A 117 46.08 7.69 -19.19
CA ASN A 117 46.30 7.75 -17.75
C ASN A 117 45.35 8.70 -17.01
N TYR A 118 44.44 9.39 -17.72
CA TYR A 118 43.56 10.42 -17.18
C TYR A 118 42.08 9.97 -17.12
N PRO A 119 41.69 9.10 -16.17
CA PRO A 119 40.32 8.57 -16.05
C PRO A 119 39.26 9.66 -15.74
N GLU A 120 39.64 10.82 -15.23
CA GLU A 120 38.75 11.95 -14.94
C GLU A 120 38.03 12.52 -16.18
N ILE A 121 38.53 12.24 -17.38
CA ILE A 121 37.86 12.59 -18.64
C ILE A 121 36.45 11.95 -18.73
N ARG A 122 36.22 10.87 -18.01
CA ARG A 122 34.95 10.13 -17.94
C ARG A 122 33.99 10.63 -16.85
N LEU A 123 34.24 11.76 -16.19
CA LEU A 123 33.34 12.30 -15.14
C LEU A 123 31.90 12.57 -15.65
N ASN A 124 31.70 12.75 -16.95
CA ASN A 124 30.36 12.86 -17.54
C ASN A 124 29.50 11.59 -17.32
N LYS A 125 30.10 10.42 -17.09
CA LYS A 125 29.37 9.16 -16.82
C LYS A 125 28.57 9.20 -15.50
N LEU A 126 28.86 10.14 -14.61
CA LEU A 126 28.21 10.28 -13.30
C LEU A 126 26.77 10.80 -13.36
N PHE A 127 26.38 11.46 -14.47
CA PHE A 127 25.03 12.03 -14.65
C PHE A 127 23.90 10.98 -14.72
N ARG A 128 24.22 9.68 -14.68
CA ARG A 128 23.25 8.56 -14.65
C ARG A 128 22.72 8.20 -13.26
N ILE A 129 23.08 8.94 -12.21
CA ILE A 129 22.67 8.65 -10.82
C ILE A 129 21.15 8.47 -10.64
N ASN A 130 20.33 9.18 -11.42
CA ASN A 130 18.87 9.07 -11.37
C ASN A 130 18.37 7.62 -11.56
N ARG A 131 19.06 6.78 -12.34
CA ARG A 131 18.65 5.38 -12.55
C ARG A 131 18.79 4.56 -11.29
N MET A 132 19.88 4.74 -10.56
CA MET A 132 20.13 4.08 -9.27
C MET A 132 19.10 4.54 -8.24
N LEU A 133 18.81 5.84 -8.17
CA LEU A 133 17.78 6.38 -7.28
C LEU A 133 16.38 5.80 -7.60
N GLU A 134 16.04 5.69 -8.88
CA GLU A 134 14.79 5.05 -9.32
C GLU A 134 14.72 3.56 -8.93
N PHE A 135 15.84 2.83 -9.06
CA PHE A 135 15.95 1.44 -8.62
C PHE A 135 15.71 1.29 -7.11
N PHE A 136 16.31 2.14 -6.29
CA PHE A 136 16.13 2.09 -4.84
C PHE A 136 14.70 2.41 -4.41
N GLN A 137 14.07 3.45 -4.99
CA GLN A 137 12.67 3.79 -4.72
C GLN A 137 11.72 2.62 -5.04
N ARG A 138 11.97 1.92 -6.16
CA ARG A 138 11.16 0.75 -6.53
C ARG A 138 11.45 -0.48 -5.69
N THR A 139 12.70 -0.69 -5.30
CA THR A 139 13.05 -1.78 -4.39
C THR A 139 12.42 -1.55 -3.01
N GLU A 140 12.33 -0.30 -2.56
CA GLU A 140 11.69 0.08 -1.30
C GLU A 140 10.19 -0.25 -1.27
N THR A 141 9.47 0.00 -2.36
CA THR A 141 8.03 -0.30 -2.46
C THR A 141 7.74 -1.79 -2.66
N ARG A 142 8.70 -2.56 -3.15
CA ARG A 142 8.55 -4.01 -3.40
C ARG A 142 9.03 -4.89 -2.23
N THR A 143 9.90 -4.38 -1.37
CA THR A 143 10.41 -5.14 -0.24
C THR A 143 9.41 -5.18 0.92
N ASN A 144 9.36 -6.32 1.62
CA ASN A 144 8.62 -6.44 2.87
C ASN A 144 9.34 -5.73 4.05
N PHE A 145 10.58 -5.27 3.84
CA PHE A 145 11.42 -4.65 4.86
C PHE A 145 11.95 -3.27 4.43
N PRO A 146 11.07 -2.27 4.20
CA PRO A 146 11.46 -0.98 3.66
C PRO A 146 12.43 -0.22 4.58
N ASN A 147 12.26 -0.30 5.90
CA ASN A 147 13.14 0.37 6.86
C ASN A 147 14.59 -0.16 6.81
N VAL A 148 14.78 -1.48 6.66
CA VAL A 148 16.13 -2.07 6.55
C VAL A 148 16.81 -1.59 5.28
N LEU A 149 16.08 -1.55 4.15
CA LEU A 149 16.60 -1.06 2.88
C LEU A 149 16.98 0.43 2.97
N ARG A 150 16.14 1.27 3.60
CA ARG A 150 16.44 2.70 3.80
C ARG A 150 17.71 2.90 4.62
N ILE A 151 17.90 2.15 5.72
CA ILE A 151 19.15 2.20 6.51
C ILE A 151 20.34 1.76 5.64
N SER A 152 20.20 0.66 4.90
CA SER A 152 21.28 0.16 4.04
C SER A 152 21.67 1.16 2.95
N ASN A 153 20.71 1.80 2.29
CA ASN A 153 20.96 2.83 1.28
C ASN A 153 21.65 4.05 1.89
N LEU A 154 21.22 4.47 3.10
CA LEU A 154 21.84 5.57 3.81
C LEU A 154 23.30 5.26 4.15
N VAL A 155 23.59 4.08 4.70
CA VAL A 155 24.97 3.63 4.98
C VAL A 155 25.81 3.61 3.70
N MET A 156 25.25 3.13 2.60
CA MET A 156 25.94 3.14 1.30
C MET A 156 26.25 4.57 0.84
N TYR A 157 25.33 5.53 0.95
CA TYR A 157 25.59 6.93 0.61
C TYR A 157 26.71 7.53 1.47
N ILE A 158 26.74 7.23 2.78
CA ILE A 158 27.81 7.66 3.69
C ILE A 158 29.16 7.13 3.24
N VAL A 159 29.24 5.83 2.95
CA VAL A 159 30.48 5.20 2.49
C VAL A 159 30.97 5.81 1.18
N ILE A 160 30.06 6.12 0.23
CA ILE A 160 30.42 6.79 -1.02
C ILE A 160 30.95 8.21 -0.75
N ILE A 161 30.31 9.00 0.12
CA ILE A 161 30.76 10.36 0.44
C ILE A 161 32.15 10.32 1.09
N ILE A 162 32.37 9.43 2.07
CA ILE A 162 33.69 9.23 2.70
C ILE A 162 34.72 8.79 1.66
N HIS A 163 34.35 7.89 0.75
CA HIS A 163 35.22 7.45 -0.33
C HIS A 163 35.64 8.61 -1.25
N TRP A 164 34.70 9.45 -1.67
CA TRP A 164 34.98 10.62 -2.48
C TRP A 164 35.90 11.61 -1.76
N ASN A 165 35.62 11.91 -0.49
CA ASN A 165 36.45 12.83 0.27
C ASN A 165 37.85 12.26 0.55
N ALA A 166 37.98 10.94 0.77
CA ALA A 166 39.28 10.27 0.85
C ALA A 166 40.11 10.43 -0.44
N CYS A 167 39.47 10.25 -1.59
CA CYS A 167 40.12 10.45 -2.90
C CYS A 167 40.54 11.92 -3.11
N LEU A 168 39.68 12.86 -2.71
CA LEU A 168 40.00 14.30 -2.75
C LEU A 168 41.17 14.65 -1.82
N TYR A 169 41.18 14.15 -0.58
CA TYR A 169 42.30 14.36 0.36
C TYR A 169 43.62 13.82 -0.19
N TYR A 170 43.62 12.62 -0.77
CA TYR A 170 44.82 12.03 -1.39
C TYR A 170 45.32 12.87 -2.58
N SER A 171 44.40 13.28 -3.47
CA SER A 171 44.73 14.12 -4.63
C SER A 171 45.23 15.50 -4.22
N PHE A 172 44.64 16.09 -3.17
CA PHE A 172 45.06 17.36 -2.61
C PHE A 172 46.45 17.26 -1.96
N SER A 173 46.71 16.18 -1.21
CA SER A 173 48.04 15.88 -0.67
C SER A 173 49.08 15.72 -1.76
N LYS A 174 48.73 15.07 -2.87
CA LYS A 174 49.60 14.94 -4.04
C LYS A 174 49.95 16.29 -4.67
N ALA A 175 48.98 17.19 -4.77
CA ALA A 175 49.18 18.51 -5.36
C ALA A 175 50.12 19.41 -4.54
N ILE A 176 50.13 19.26 -3.21
CA ILE A 176 51.08 19.95 -2.31
C ILE A 176 52.45 19.25 -2.31
N GLY A 177 52.44 17.92 -2.40
CA GLY A 177 53.61 17.06 -2.33
C GLY A 177 53.54 16.14 -1.11
N PHE A 178 53.70 14.83 -1.34
CA PHE A 178 53.68 13.84 -0.26
C PHE A 178 54.82 14.07 0.73
N GLY A 179 54.53 13.95 2.03
CA GLY A 179 55.50 14.15 3.11
C GLY A 179 55.97 15.61 3.30
N ALA A 180 55.42 16.59 2.57
CA ALA A 180 55.83 17.99 2.69
C ALA A 180 55.60 18.59 4.09
N ASN A 181 54.60 18.08 4.80
CA ASN A 181 54.30 18.42 6.20
C ASN A 181 53.51 17.28 6.86
N LYS A 182 53.06 17.50 8.10
CA LYS A 182 52.33 16.48 8.88
C LYS A 182 50.86 16.31 8.44
N PHE A 183 50.29 17.26 7.71
CA PHE A 183 48.88 17.25 7.29
C PHE A 183 48.67 16.39 6.05
N VAL A 184 49.52 16.55 5.05
CA VAL A 184 49.46 15.80 3.80
C VAL A 184 49.78 14.32 4.02
N TYR A 185 49.36 13.49 3.05
CA TYR A 185 49.72 12.08 3.04
C TYR A 185 51.25 11.88 3.22
N PRO A 186 51.70 10.92 4.06
CA PRO A 186 53.11 10.64 4.31
C PRO A 186 53.91 10.36 3.03
N ASP A 187 55.24 10.48 3.12
CA ASP A 187 56.09 10.22 1.96
C ASP A 187 55.92 8.78 1.47
N THR A 188 55.59 8.64 0.18
CA THR A 188 55.41 7.36 -0.50
C THR A 188 56.71 6.59 -0.73
N THR A 189 57.88 7.23 -0.55
CA THR A 189 59.17 6.54 -0.62
C THR A 189 59.38 5.59 0.56
N ASP A 190 58.70 5.83 1.69
CA ASP A 190 58.66 4.90 2.81
C ASP A 190 57.87 3.64 2.40
N PRO A 191 58.48 2.43 2.47
CA PRO A 191 57.80 1.18 2.17
C PRO A 191 56.50 0.94 2.95
N GLU A 192 56.34 1.55 4.13
CA GLU A 192 55.09 1.50 4.90
C GLU A 192 53.95 2.19 4.17
N PHE A 193 54.20 3.38 3.60
CA PHE A 193 53.20 4.27 2.98
C PHE A 193 53.17 4.20 1.44
N GLY A 194 54.10 3.48 0.81
CA GLY A 194 54.14 3.32 -0.64
C GLY A 194 53.04 2.41 -1.22
N ARG A 195 52.48 1.47 -0.44
CA ARG A 195 51.52 0.47 -0.96
C ARG A 195 50.14 1.08 -1.25
N LEU A 196 49.55 0.76 -2.40
CA LEU A 196 48.19 1.19 -2.80
C LEU A 196 47.14 0.99 -1.71
N VAL A 197 47.10 -0.20 -1.10
CA VAL A 197 46.14 -0.52 -0.03
C VAL A 197 46.33 0.41 1.18
N ARG A 198 47.58 0.75 1.53
CA ARG A 198 47.86 1.69 2.63
C ARG A 198 47.45 3.10 2.27
N LYS A 199 47.75 3.56 1.05
CA LYS A 199 47.33 4.88 0.52
C LYS A 199 45.82 5.05 0.67
N TYR A 200 45.06 4.10 0.14
CA TYR A 200 43.61 4.11 0.21
C TYR A 200 43.09 4.02 1.66
N ALA A 201 43.58 3.07 2.46
CA ALA A 201 43.11 2.86 3.82
C ALA A 201 43.37 4.06 4.74
N TYR A 202 44.54 4.70 4.62
CA TYR A 202 44.86 5.90 5.39
C TYR A 202 43.98 7.09 4.98
N SER A 203 43.78 7.31 3.68
CA SER A 203 42.91 8.38 3.20
C SER A 203 41.45 8.17 3.59
N MET A 204 40.97 6.92 3.56
CA MET A 204 39.66 6.54 4.09
C MET A 204 39.55 6.80 5.59
N TYR A 205 40.58 6.46 6.36
CA TYR A 205 40.64 6.72 7.80
C TYR A 205 40.58 8.22 8.10
N TRP A 206 41.41 9.02 7.42
CA TRP A 206 41.43 10.48 7.54
C TRP A 206 40.04 11.07 7.21
N SER A 207 39.48 10.71 6.05
CA SER A 207 38.16 11.21 5.65
C SER A 207 37.05 10.79 6.60
N THR A 208 37.13 9.58 7.19
CA THR A 208 36.13 9.13 8.15
C THR A 208 36.18 10.04 9.38
N LEU A 209 37.36 10.26 9.97
CA LEU A 209 37.51 11.10 11.15
C LEU A 209 37.05 12.55 10.93
N THR A 210 37.33 13.12 9.75
CA THR A 210 36.95 14.49 9.41
C THR A 210 35.43 14.61 9.23
N LEU A 211 34.82 13.74 8.42
CA LEU A 211 33.38 13.82 8.12
C LEU A 211 32.49 13.37 9.28
N THR A 212 32.96 12.50 10.16
CA THR A 212 32.24 12.14 11.40
C THR A 212 32.56 13.08 12.56
N THR A 213 33.28 14.18 12.31
CA THR A 213 33.58 15.23 13.31
C THR A 213 34.34 14.74 14.55
N ILE A 214 35.07 13.62 14.44
CA ILE A 214 35.93 13.12 15.53
C ILE A 214 37.20 13.99 15.59
N GLY A 215 37.73 14.39 14.42
CA GLY A 215 38.72 15.46 14.31
C GLY A 215 40.14 15.14 14.80
N GLU A 216 40.47 13.88 15.08
CA GLU A 216 41.83 13.43 15.46
C GLU A 216 42.79 13.34 14.26
N THR A 217 42.79 14.37 13.41
CA THR A 217 43.65 14.46 12.23
C THR A 217 44.81 15.43 12.47
N PRO A 218 45.97 15.25 11.83
CA PRO A 218 47.06 16.23 11.93
C PRO A 218 46.57 17.64 11.54
N PRO A 219 47.01 18.70 12.24
CA PRO A 219 46.54 20.05 11.97
C PRO A 219 47.08 20.56 10.62
N PRO A 220 46.30 21.37 9.87
CA PRO A 220 46.78 22.04 8.67
C PRO A 220 47.90 23.03 9.00
N VAL A 221 48.79 23.24 8.04
CA VAL A 221 49.98 24.09 8.15
C VAL A 221 49.91 25.26 7.16
N GLN A 222 49.41 25.04 5.93
CA GLN A 222 49.30 26.04 4.88
C GLN A 222 47.88 26.64 4.77
N ASN A 223 47.76 27.87 4.26
CA ASN A 223 46.46 28.53 4.07
C ASN A 223 45.48 27.74 3.18
N SER A 224 45.99 27.05 2.16
CA SER A 224 45.21 26.16 1.30
C SER A 224 44.64 24.96 2.08
N GLU A 225 45.42 24.37 2.97
CA GLU A 225 45.01 23.26 3.84
C GLU A 225 43.95 23.73 4.85
N TYR A 226 44.13 24.92 5.44
CA TYR A 226 43.09 25.53 6.29
C TYR A 226 41.78 25.70 5.55
N PHE A 227 41.80 26.24 4.32
CA PHE A 227 40.58 26.41 3.52
C PHE A 227 39.91 25.07 3.18
N PHE A 228 40.70 24.05 2.81
CA PHE A 228 40.22 22.70 2.53
C PHE A 228 39.54 22.09 3.76
N VAL A 229 40.22 22.09 4.92
CA VAL A 229 39.71 21.51 6.17
C VAL A 229 38.47 22.25 6.68
N VAL A 230 38.44 23.58 6.62
CA VAL A 230 37.25 24.36 7.04
C VAL A 230 36.05 24.04 6.16
N THR A 231 36.26 23.92 4.84
CA THR A 231 35.19 23.53 3.90
C THR A 231 34.72 22.11 4.18
N ASP A 232 35.65 21.17 4.39
CA ASP A 232 35.33 19.77 4.65
C ASP A 232 34.60 19.59 5.99
N PHE A 233 35.00 20.30 7.04
CA PHE A 233 34.28 20.28 8.32
C PHE A 233 32.88 20.87 8.19
N LEU A 234 32.69 21.98 7.46
CA LEU A 234 31.36 22.58 7.26
C LEU A 234 30.43 21.60 6.53
N VAL A 235 30.91 20.99 5.46
CA VAL A 235 30.15 19.99 4.69
C VAL A 235 29.90 18.74 5.53
N GLY A 236 30.92 18.24 6.24
CA GLY A 236 30.84 17.08 7.11
C GLY A 236 29.82 17.23 8.23
N VAL A 237 29.82 18.36 8.96
CA VAL A 237 28.86 18.64 10.02
C VAL A 237 27.42 18.64 9.48
N LEU A 238 27.17 19.30 8.33
CA LEU A 238 25.84 19.35 7.72
C LEU A 238 25.35 17.97 7.26
N ILE A 239 26.22 17.20 6.62
CA ILE A 239 25.92 15.84 6.14
C ILE A 239 25.66 14.92 7.33
N PHE A 240 26.55 14.90 8.32
CA PHE A 240 26.44 14.05 9.50
C PHE A 240 25.19 14.37 10.33
N ALA A 241 24.88 15.65 10.55
CA ALA A 241 23.66 16.06 11.25
C ALA A 241 22.39 15.58 10.53
N THR A 242 22.36 15.70 9.20
CA THR A 242 21.23 15.23 8.37
C THR A 242 21.07 13.71 8.45
N ILE A 243 22.17 12.96 8.39
CA ILE A 243 22.18 11.50 8.50
C ILE A 243 21.64 11.07 9.86
N VAL A 244 22.21 11.60 10.96
CA VAL A 244 21.80 11.22 12.32
C VAL A 244 20.32 11.55 12.56
N GLY A 245 19.85 12.70 12.06
CA GLY A 245 18.44 13.08 12.09
C GLY A 245 17.54 12.09 11.35
N ASN A 246 17.93 11.68 10.14
CA ASN A 246 17.18 10.72 9.32
C ASN A 246 17.18 9.31 9.94
N VAL A 247 18.31 8.83 10.46
CA VAL A 247 18.38 7.54 11.19
C VAL A 247 17.47 7.58 12.41
N GLY A 248 17.54 8.67 13.20
CA GLY A 248 16.69 8.86 14.37
C GLY A 248 15.19 8.80 14.02
N SER A 249 14.78 9.56 12.99
CA SER A 249 13.39 9.55 12.49
C SER A 249 12.96 8.16 11.99
N MET A 250 13.85 7.41 11.38
CA MET A 250 13.53 6.07 10.88
C MET A 250 13.36 5.06 12.02
N ILE A 251 14.18 5.14 13.06
CA ILE A 251 14.07 4.30 14.26
C ILE A 251 12.75 4.58 15.01
N THR A 252 12.37 5.86 15.14
CA THR A 252 11.10 6.22 15.78
C THR A 252 9.90 5.72 14.97
N ASN A 253 9.93 5.87 13.64
CA ASN A 253 8.90 5.34 12.75
C ASN A 253 8.80 3.80 12.80
N MET A 254 9.93 3.09 12.87
CA MET A 254 9.94 1.63 12.98
C MET A 254 9.27 1.14 14.28
N ASN A 255 9.46 1.87 15.38
CA ASN A 255 8.88 1.54 16.67
C ASN A 255 7.51 2.19 16.92
N ALA A 256 6.94 2.90 15.94
CA ALA A 256 5.73 3.70 16.11
C ALA A 256 4.52 2.87 16.57
N ALA A 257 4.31 1.67 16.00
CA ALA A 257 3.20 0.81 16.39
C ALA A 257 3.28 0.38 17.87
N ARG A 258 4.49 0.03 18.33
CA ARG A 258 4.74 -0.33 19.73
C ARG A 258 4.60 0.87 20.66
N ALA A 259 5.12 2.03 20.26
CA ALA A 259 4.98 3.27 21.01
C ALA A 259 3.50 3.67 21.16
N ASN A 260 2.72 3.61 20.07
CA ASN A 260 1.29 3.90 20.08
C ASN A 260 0.51 2.94 20.99
N PHE A 261 0.82 1.64 20.94
CA PHE A 261 0.18 0.66 21.80
C PHE A 261 0.53 0.88 23.28
N GLN A 262 1.80 1.16 23.59
CA GLN A 262 2.25 1.46 24.93
C GLN A 262 1.57 2.73 25.48
N ALA A 263 1.45 3.78 24.66
CA ALA A 263 0.76 5.02 25.04
C ALA A 263 -0.72 4.77 25.40
N ARG A 264 -1.42 3.87 24.69
CA ARG A 264 -2.79 3.45 25.03
C ARG A 264 -2.84 2.74 26.38
N ILE A 265 -1.92 1.82 26.65
CA ILE A 265 -1.84 1.13 27.94
C ILE A 265 -1.59 2.13 29.08
N ASP A 266 -0.67 3.07 28.87
CA ASP A 266 -0.30 4.05 29.88
C ASP A 266 -1.49 4.98 30.21
N ALA A 267 -2.27 5.39 29.20
CA ALA A 267 -3.51 6.15 29.42
C ALA A 267 -4.54 5.36 30.25
N ILE A 268 -4.68 4.05 30.01
CA ILE A 268 -5.60 3.19 30.77
C ILE A 268 -5.10 2.98 32.21
N LYS A 269 -3.79 2.79 32.41
CA LYS A 269 -3.18 2.74 33.75
C LYS A 269 -3.43 4.02 34.55
N GLN A 270 -3.27 5.18 33.90
CA GLN A 270 -3.57 6.47 34.50
C GLN A 270 -5.04 6.58 34.89
N TYR A 271 -5.97 6.18 34.00
CA TYR A 271 -7.40 6.15 34.28
C TYR A 271 -7.75 5.27 35.48
N MET A 272 -7.20 4.04 35.54
CA MET A 272 -7.45 3.10 36.64
C MET A 272 -6.91 3.63 37.97
N THR A 273 -5.74 4.28 37.94
CA THR A 273 -5.14 4.91 39.12
C THR A 273 -6.01 6.05 39.63
N PHE A 274 -6.44 6.95 38.73
CA PHE A 274 -7.31 8.08 39.06
C PHE A 274 -8.66 7.63 39.64
N ARG A 275 -9.25 6.58 39.07
CA ARG A 275 -10.52 6.01 39.53
C ARG A 275 -10.38 5.03 40.71
N LYS A 276 -9.16 4.81 41.22
CA LYS A 276 -8.86 3.90 42.35
C LYS A 276 -9.42 2.50 42.13
N VAL A 277 -9.21 1.95 40.93
CA VAL A 277 -9.60 0.57 40.60
C VAL A 277 -8.79 -0.41 41.46
N THR A 278 -9.40 -1.57 41.79
CA THR A 278 -8.72 -2.62 42.57
C THR A 278 -7.50 -3.17 41.83
N LYS A 279 -6.46 -3.55 42.58
CA LYS A 279 -5.21 -4.09 42.01
C LYS A 279 -5.42 -5.38 41.23
N ASP A 280 -6.41 -6.19 41.62
CA ASP A 280 -6.78 -7.41 40.90
C ASP A 280 -7.36 -7.10 39.51
N LEU A 281 -8.25 -6.10 39.41
CA LEU A 281 -8.82 -5.71 38.12
C LEU A 281 -7.75 -5.04 37.24
N GLU A 282 -6.90 -4.19 37.81
CA GLU A 282 -5.77 -3.59 37.11
C GLU A 282 -4.83 -4.67 36.51
N LYS A 283 -4.47 -5.69 37.30
CA LYS A 283 -3.63 -6.80 36.84
C LYS A 283 -4.31 -7.60 35.72
N ARG A 284 -5.62 -7.83 35.82
CA ARG A 284 -6.40 -8.53 34.78
C ARG A 284 -6.43 -7.74 33.46
N VAL A 285 -6.63 -6.42 33.54
CA VAL A 285 -6.62 -5.53 32.36
C VAL A 285 -5.24 -5.53 31.68
N ILE A 286 -4.15 -5.39 32.45
CA ILE A 286 -2.78 -5.41 31.89
C ILE A 286 -2.49 -6.76 31.21
N LYS A 287 -2.85 -7.87 31.86
CA LYS A 287 -2.65 -9.22 31.31
C LYS A 287 -3.41 -9.44 29.99
N TRP A 288 -4.60 -8.86 29.85
CA TRP A 288 -5.37 -8.91 28.60
C TRP A 288 -4.67 -8.12 27.48
N PHE A 289 -4.17 -6.90 27.77
CA PHE A 289 -3.41 -6.13 26.81
C PHE A 289 -2.10 -6.83 26.39
N ASP A 290 -1.39 -7.43 27.34
CA ASP A 290 -0.18 -8.22 27.05
C ASP A 290 -0.50 -9.37 26.09
N TYR A 291 -1.62 -10.09 26.33
CA TYR A 291 -2.08 -11.15 25.43
C TYR A 291 -2.39 -10.63 24.02
N LEU A 292 -3.10 -9.50 23.91
CA LEU A 292 -3.39 -8.89 22.60
C LEU A 292 -2.12 -8.52 21.84
N TRP A 293 -1.11 -7.97 22.52
CA TRP A 293 0.14 -7.57 21.90
C TRP A 293 0.97 -8.77 21.45
N THR A 294 1.22 -9.73 22.34
CA THR A 294 2.06 -10.91 22.05
C THR A 294 1.49 -11.74 20.91
N ASN A 295 0.16 -11.82 20.79
CA ASN A 295 -0.50 -12.57 19.72
C ASN A 295 -0.80 -11.72 18.47
N LYS A 296 -0.30 -10.48 18.38
CA LYS A 296 -0.52 -9.55 17.25
C LYS A 296 -2.00 -9.25 16.95
N LYS A 297 -2.87 -9.34 17.97
CA LYS A 297 -4.32 -9.04 17.92
C LYS A 297 -4.64 -7.62 18.37
N ALA A 298 -3.62 -6.78 18.59
CA ALA A 298 -3.77 -5.40 19.02
C ALA A 298 -4.15 -4.42 17.90
N VAL A 299 -4.13 -4.87 16.64
CA VAL A 299 -4.45 -4.04 15.48
C VAL A 299 -5.93 -4.19 15.15
N ASP A 300 -6.63 -3.06 15.03
CA ASP A 300 -8.01 -3.03 14.59
C ASP A 300 -8.07 -3.26 13.08
N GLU A 301 -8.61 -4.40 12.65
CA GLU A 301 -8.72 -4.78 11.24
C GLU A 301 -9.54 -3.75 10.44
N ARG A 302 -10.56 -3.14 11.04
CA ARG A 302 -11.40 -2.14 10.36
C ARG A 302 -10.61 -0.90 10.01
N GLU A 303 -9.76 -0.44 10.92
CA GLU A 303 -8.91 0.72 10.73
C GLU A 303 -7.83 0.51 9.67
N VAL A 304 -7.37 -0.74 9.49
CA VAL A 304 -6.41 -1.09 8.44
C VAL A 304 -7.09 -1.19 7.08
N LEU A 305 -8.27 -1.80 7.02
CA LEU A 305 -8.99 -2.07 5.78
C LEU A 305 -9.75 -0.86 5.23
N LYS A 306 -9.92 0.23 6.01
CA LYS A 306 -10.64 1.44 5.58
C LYS A 306 -10.02 2.16 4.38
N PHE A 307 -8.73 1.95 4.12
CA PHE A 307 -8.01 2.57 3.00
C PHE A 307 -8.14 1.79 1.68
N LEU A 308 -8.76 0.61 1.71
CA LEU A 308 -8.96 -0.23 0.54
C LEU A 308 -10.33 0.05 -0.11
N PRO A 309 -10.43 0.02 -1.45
CA PRO A 309 -11.71 -0.02 -2.14
C PRO A 309 -12.56 -1.20 -1.67
N ASP A 310 -13.88 -1.03 -1.66
CA ASP A 310 -14.83 -2.03 -1.14
C ASP A 310 -14.63 -3.42 -1.75
N LYS A 311 -14.31 -3.49 -3.05
CA LYS A 311 -14.01 -4.75 -3.74
C LYS A 311 -12.80 -5.48 -3.14
N LEU A 312 -11.69 -4.78 -2.91
CA LEU A 312 -10.48 -5.39 -2.33
C LEU A 312 -10.69 -5.76 -0.86
N ARG A 313 -11.45 -4.93 -0.12
CA ARG A 313 -11.84 -5.26 1.26
C ARG A 313 -12.66 -6.55 1.32
N ALA A 314 -13.63 -6.71 0.41
CA ALA A 314 -14.41 -7.93 0.30
C ALA A 314 -13.54 -9.14 -0.05
N GLU A 315 -12.68 -9.04 -1.07
CA GLU A 315 -11.78 -10.13 -1.45
C GLU A 315 -10.88 -10.60 -0.30
N ILE A 316 -10.30 -9.66 0.46
CA ILE A 316 -9.48 -10.00 1.65
C ILE A 316 -10.34 -10.65 2.72
N ALA A 317 -11.49 -10.07 3.07
CA ALA A 317 -12.35 -10.59 4.11
C ALA A 317 -12.82 -12.03 3.79
N ILE A 318 -13.20 -12.29 2.53
CA ILE A 318 -13.57 -13.62 2.05
C ILE A 318 -12.39 -14.58 2.23
N ASN A 319 -11.19 -14.21 1.79
CA ASN A 319 -10.03 -15.10 1.87
C ASN A 319 -9.59 -15.39 3.32
N VAL A 320 -9.86 -14.48 4.27
CA VAL A 320 -9.49 -14.65 5.69
C VAL A 320 -10.57 -15.41 6.48
N HIS A 321 -11.85 -15.13 6.25
CA HIS A 321 -12.93 -15.57 7.14
C HIS A 321 -13.85 -16.65 6.54
N LEU A 322 -13.89 -16.82 5.21
CA LEU A 322 -14.84 -17.73 4.56
C LEU A 322 -14.66 -19.18 5.03
N ASP A 323 -13.42 -19.65 5.18
CA ASP A 323 -13.13 -21.01 5.64
C ASP A 323 -13.60 -21.27 7.08
N THR A 324 -13.59 -20.23 7.93
CA THR A 324 -14.10 -20.34 9.29
C THR A 324 -15.63 -20.44 9.27
N LEU A 325 -16.29 -19.59 8.47
CA LEU A 325 -17.75 -19.59 8.32
C LEU A 325 -18.30 -20.88 7.69
N LYS A 326 -17.60 -21.44 6.68
CA LYS A 326 -17.99 -22.72 6.06
C LYS A 326 -17.94 -23.91 7.02
N LYS A 327 -17.07 -23.87 8.04
CA LYS A 327 -17.01 -24.92 9.08
C LYS A 327 -18.19 -24.85 10.04
N VAL A 328 -18.88 -23.71 10.12
CA VAL A 328 -20.03 -23.53 10.99
C VAL A 328 -21.22 -24.29 10.42
N ARG A 329 -21.69 -25.31 11.14
CA ARG A 329 -22.78 -26.21 10.68
C ARG A 329 -24.10 -25.53 10.33
N ILE A 330 -24.35 -24.30 10.78
CA ILE A 330 -25.57 -23.56 10.42
C ILE A 330 -25.45 -22.83 9.08
N PHE A 331 -24.21 -22.55 8.64
CA PHE A 331 -23.92 -21.83 7.41
C PHE A 331 -23.29 -22.73 6.34
N ALA A 332 -23.01 -23.99 6.65
CA ALA A 332 -22.41 -24.96 5.73
C ALA A 332 -23.28 -25.22 4.49
N ASP A 333 -24.61 -25.23 4.67
CA ASP A 333 -25.59 -25.48 3.60
C ASP A 333 -26.17 -24.18 3.00
N CYS A 334 -25.62 -23.02 3.36
CA CYS A 334 -26.05 -21.73 2.83
C CYS A 334 -25.38 -21.40 1.49
N GLU A 335 -26.06 -20.58 0.69
CA GLU A 335 -25.49 -20.07 -0.55
C GLU A 335 -24.24 -19.22 -0.29
N ALA A 336 -23.26 -19.29 -1.19
CA ALA A 336 -22.01 -18.55 -1.08
C ALA A 336 -22.21 -17.03 -1.01
N GLY A 337 -23.25 -16.49 -1.65
CA GLY A 337 -23.60 -15.06 -1.59
C GLY A 337 -23.84 -14.58 -0.15
N LEU A 338 -24.65 -15.33 0.62
CA LEU A 338 -24.90 -15.03 2.03
C LEU A 338 -23.62 -15.06 2.85
N LEU A 339 -22.77 -16.06 2.64
CA LEU A 339 -21.49 -16.17 3.37
C LEU A 339 -20.59 -14.96 3.14
N VAL A 340 -20.51 -14.48 1.90
CA VAL A 340 -19.72 -13.29 1.54
C VAL A 340 -20.26 -12.05 2.24
N GLU A 341 -21.58 -11.88 2.29
CA GLU A 341 -22.19 -10.74 2.97
C GLU A 341 -21.96 -10.78 4.49
N LEU A 342 -22.12 -11.97 5.10
CA LEU A 342 -21.89 -12.16 6.53
C LEU A 342 -20.43 -11.89 6.92
N VAL A 343 -19.47 -12.37 6.12
CA VAL A 343 -18.02 -12.15 6.32
C VAL A 343 -17.70 -10.66 6.49
N LEU A 344 -18.33 -9.79 5.71
CA LEU A 344 -18.10 -8.34 5.75
C LEU A 344 -18.63 -7.68 7.03
N LYS A 345 -19.59 -8.30 7.71
CA LYS A 345 -20.24 -7.78 8.93
C LYS A 345 -19.67 -8.39 10.23
N LEU A 346 -18.86 -9.45 10.14
CA LEU A 346 -18.24 -10.08 11.32
C LEU A 346 -17.29 -9.11 12.05
N GLN A 347 -17.34 -9.15 13.38
CA GLN A 347 -16.49 -8.35 14.26
C GLN A 347 -15.65 -9.26 15.15
N PRO A 348 -14.31 -9.26 15.06
CA PRO A 348 -13.46 -10.05 15.95
C PRO A 348 -13.54 -9.50 17.39
N GLN A 349 -13.71 -10.39 18.36
CA GLN A 349 -13.72 -10.10 19.80
C GLN A 349 -12.89 -11.14 20.57
N VAL A 350 -12.11 -10.69 21.55
CA VAL A 350 -11.20 -11.55 22.33
C VAL A 350 -11.61 -11.54 23.80
N TYR A 351 -11.84 -12.72 24.35
CA TYR A 351 -12.22 -12.93 25.76
C TYR A 351 -11.09 -13.57 26.56
N SER A 352 -10.97 -13.21 27.84
CA SER A 352 -9.97 -13.76 28.76
C SER A 352 -10.46 -15.05 29.43
N PRO A 353 -9.55 -15.90 29.96
CA PRO A 353 -9.94 -17.06 30.76
C PRO A 353 -10.83 -16.66 31.95
N GLY A 354 -11.97 -17.36 32.08
CA GLY A 354 -12.95 -17.13 33.14
C GLY A 354 -13.99 -16.04 32.82
N ASP A 355 -13.85 -15.31 31.71
CA ASP A 355 -14.80 -14.29 31.30
C ASP A 355 -16.14 -14.93 30.91
N TYR A 356 -17.25 -14.35 31.38
CA TYR A 356 -18.57 -14.71 30.90
C TYR A 356 -18.86 -13.90 29.63
N ILE A 357 -19.09 -14.59 28.52
CA ILE A 357 -19.48 -13.96 27.25
C ILE A 357 -20.96 -13.55 27.33
N CYS A 358 -21.80 -14.43 27.89
CA CYS A 358 -23.17 -14.11 28.20
C CYS A 358 -23.63 -14.85 29.46
N LYS A 359 -24.56 -14.24 30.20
CA LYS A 359 -25.25 -14.91 31.31
C LYS A 359 -26.69 -15.20 30.94
N LYS A 360 -27.23 -16.26 31.51
CA LYS A 360 -28.65 -16.62 31.40
C LYS A 360 -29.51 -15.46 31.87
N GLY A 361 -30.50 -15.08 31.06
CA GLY A 361 -31.40 -13.97 31.32
C GLY A 361 -30.95 -12.62 30.75
N ASP A 362 -29.68 -12.46 30.33
CA ASP A 362 -29.24 -11.23 29.67
C ASP A 362 -29.94 -11.04 28.32
N ILE A 363 -30.05 -9.80 27.85
CA ILE A 363 -30.62 -9.52 26.52
C ILE A 363 -29.59 -9.89 25.46
N GLY A 364 -29.93 -10.84 24.58
CA GLY A 364 -29.07 -11.24 23.47
C GLY A 364 -29.32 -10.39 22.23
N ARG A 365 -28.34 -9.57 21.84
CA ARG A 365 -28.38 -8.75 20.62
C ARG A 365 -27.44 -9.23 19.51
N GLU A 366 -26.67 -10.26 19.81
CA GLU A 366 -25.53 -10.69 19.01
C GLU A 366 -25.47 -12.22 19.01
N MET A 367 -24.88 -12.80 17.98
CA MET A 367 -24.43 -14.18 18.00
C MET A 367 -22.91 -14.25 17.87
N TYR A 368 -22.34 -15.35 18.33
CA TYR A 368 -20.91 -15.54 18.32
C TYR A 368 -20.53 -16.83 17.61
N ILE A 369 -19.48 -16.76 16.81
CA ILE A 369 -18.85 -17.89 16.13
C ILE A 369 -17.47 -18.08 16.74
N ILE A 370 -17.14 -19.30 17.15
CA ILE A 370 -15.85 -19.61 17.77
C ILE A 370 -14.82 -19.82 16.67
N LYS A 371 -13.88 -18.87 16.55
CA LYS A 371 -12.75 -18.97 15.63
C LYS A 371 -11.64 -19.83 16.23
N GLU A 372 -11.25 -19.49 17.46
CA GLU A 372 -10.18 -20.15 18.20
C GLU A 372 -10.51 -20.11 19.69
N GLY A 373 -10.44 -21.24 20.38
CA GLY A 373 -10.57 -21.33 21.83
C GLY A 373 -11.63 -22.33 22.29
N LYS A 374 -11.85 -22.36 23.61
CA LYS A 374 -12.80 -23.28 24.24
C LYS A 374 -13.70 -22.51 25.18
N LEU A 375 -15.00 -22.68 24.98
CA LEU A 375 -16.04 -22.09 25.81
C LEU A 375 -16.79 -23.20 26.55
N ALA A 376 -17.06 -23.00 27.82
CA ALA A 376 -17.85 -23.91 28.63
C ALA A 376 -19.24 -23.32 28.88
N VAL A 377 -20.28 -24.10 28.60
CA VAL A 377 -21.64 -23.83 29.05
C VAL A 377 -21.74 -24.23 30.51
N VAL A 378 -21.94 -23.25 31.39
CA VAL A 378 -21.92 -23.45 32.85
C VAL A 378 -23.32 -23.33 33.45
N ALA A 379 -23.57 -24.12 34.50
CA ALA A 379 -24.78 -23.98 35.30
C ALA A 379 -24.79 -22.65 36.07
N ASP A 380 -25.94 -22.34 36.67
CA ASP A 380 -26.14 -21.11 37.45
C ASP A 380 -25.21 -21.04 38.68
N ASP A 381 -24.65 -22.17 39.13
CA ASP A 381 -23.62 -22.26 40.17
C ASP A 381 -22.20 -21.88 39.71
N GLY A 382 -21.96 -21.78 38.39
CA GLY A 382 -20.65 -21.51 37.80
C GLY A 382 -19.62 -22.63 37.92
N ILE A 383 -19.97 -23.78 38.52
CA ILE A 383 -19.08 -24.91 38.81
C ILE A 383 -19.36 -26.04 37.82
N LYS A 384 -20.64 -26.43 37.65
CA LYS A 384 -21.01 -27.53 36.79
C LYS A 384 -20.92 -27.12 35.32
N GLN A 385 -20.11 -27.82 34.54
CA GLN A 385 -19.96 -27.62 33.09
C GLN A 385 -20.83 -28.64 32.37
N PHE A 386 -21.74 -28.18 31.51
CA PHE A 386 -22.61 -29.06 30.73
C PHE A 386 -21.95 -29.53 29.45
N VAL A 387 -21.41 -28.59 28.67
CA VAL A 387 -20.83 -28.82 27.35
C VAL A 387 -19.66 -27.86 27.13
N VAL A 388 -18.62 -28.33 26.44
CA VAL A 388 -17.53 -27.48 25.96
C VAL A 388 -17.68 -27.29 24.46
N LEU A 389 -17.82 -26.05 24.03
CA LEU A 389 -17.85 -25.63 22.63
C LEU A 389 -16.41 -25.32 22.19
N SER A 390 -16.03 -25.83 21.02
CA SER A 390 -14.72 -25.63 20.40
C SER A 390 -14.84 -24.90 19.06
N ASP A 391 -13.71 -24.59 18.45
CA ASP A 391 -13.55 -24.00 17.11
C ASP A 391 -14.56 -24.55 16.09
N GLY A 392 -15.18 -23.64 15.32
CA GLY A 392 -16.23 -23.96 14.34
C GLY A 392 -17.64 -24.11 14.92
N SER A 393 -17.78 -24.10 16.25
CA SER A 393 -19.10 -24.01 16.90
C SER A 393 -19.58 -22.56 16.96
N TYR A 394 -20.88 -22.37 17.19
CA TYR A 394 -21.51 -21.06 17.33
C TYR A 394 -22.52 -21.10 18.49
N PHE A 395 -22.92 -19.92 18.96
CA PHE A 395 -23.97 -19.79 19.96
C PHE A 395 -24.63 -18.41 19.92
N GLY A 396 -25.81 -18.30 20.54
CA GLY A 396 -26.57 -17.06 20.65
C GLY A 396 -27.56 -16.84 19.51
N GLU A 397 -27.72 -17.82 18.63
CA GLU A 397 -28.67 -17.87 17.52
C GLU A 397 -30.13 -17.75 17.97
N ILE A 398 -30.46 -18.27 19.15
CA ILE A 398 -31.84 -18.28 19.66
C ILE A 398 -32.31 -16.88 20.02
N SER A 399 -31.45 -16.05 20.63
CA SER A 399 -31.84 -14.74 21.14
C SER A 399 -32.01 -13.69 20.02
N ILE A 400 -31.36 -13.90 18.88
CA ILE A 400 -31.40 -13.00 17.72
C ILE A 400 -32.59 -13.32 16.80
N LEU A 401 -32.94 -14.61 16.65
CA LEU A 401 -34.08 -15.08 15.88
C LEU A 401 -35.33 -14.87 16.76
N SER A 402 -36.16 -13.88 16.43
CA SER A 402 -37.39 -13.59 17.17
C SER A 402 -38.46 -14.67 16.93
N ILE A 403 -38.20 -15.89 17.39
CA ILE A 403 -39.05 -17.08 17.23
C ILE A 403 -40.32 -16.89 18.06
N LYS A 404 -41.49 -16.88 17.40
CA LYS A 404 -42.81 -16.79 18.05
C LYS A 404 -43.03 -18.01 18.96
N GLY A 405 -43.60 -17.77 20.14
CA GLY A 405 -43.79 -18.81 21.17
C GLY A 405 -42.54 -19.12 22.02
N SER A 406 -41.41 -18.44 21.81
CA SER A 406 -40.25 -18.58 22.69
C SER A 406 -40.54 -17.99 24.08
N ARG A 407 -40.56 -18.83 25.12
CA ARG A 407 -40.70 -18.39 26.52
C ARG A 407 -39.50 -17.58 27.01
N ALA A 408 -38.35 -17.74 26.35
CA ALA A 408 -37.13 -16.98 26.63
C ALA A 408 -37.11 -15.61 25.94
N GLY A 409 -37.94 -15.39 24.92
CA GLY A 409 -37.94 -14.14 24.14
C GLY A 409 -36.56 -13.81 23.56
N ASN A 410 -36.11 -12.57 23.75
CA ASN A 410 -34.79 -12.09 23.33
C ASN A 410 -33.69 -12.32 24.40
N ARG A 411 -33.95 -13.12 25.44
CA ARG A 411 -32.99 -13.38 26.51
C ARG A 411 -32.11 -14.58 26.21
N ARG A 412 -30.92 -14.58 26.81
CA ARG A 412 -29.96 -15.68 26.76
C ARG A 412 -30.46 -16.85 27.61
N THR A 413 -30.36 -18.07 27.07
CA THR A 413 -30.86 -19.30 27.73
C THR A 413 -29.82 -19.97 28.63
N ALA A 414 -28.54 -19.65 28.45
CA ALA A 414 -27.44 -20.30 29.18
C ALA A 414 -26.30 -19.34 29.53
N ASN A 415 -25.52 -19.72 30.54
CA ASN A 415 -24.28 -19.03 30.88
C ASN A 415 -23.13 -19.62 30.06
N ILE A 416 -22.36 -18.78 29.38
CA ILE A 416 -21.22 -19.21 28.56
C ILE A 416 -19.98 -18.51 29.05
N ARG A 417 -18.98 -19.30 29.45
CA ARG A 417 -17.72 -18.83 30.03
C ARG A 417 -16.54 -19.29 29.20
N SER A 418 -15.59 -18.39 28.96
CA SER A 418 -14.33 -18.74 28.29
C SER A 418 -13.45 -19.58 29.22
N VAL A 419 -12.95 -20.72 28.74
CA VAL A 419 -12.03 -21.57 29.51
C VAL A 419 -10.61 -21.01 29.44
N GLY A 420 -10.20 -20.56 28.25
CA GLY A 420 -8.91 -19.94 27.97
C GLY A 420 -9.08 -18.54 27.39
N TYR A 421 -8.04 -18.05 26.71
CA TYR A 421 -8.26 -16.96 25.77
C TYR A 421 -9.01 -17.49 24.56
N SER A 422 -10.07 -16.80 24.15
CA SER A 422 -10.90 -17.22 23.03
C SER A 422 -11.14 -16.06 22.07
N ASP A 423 -10.98 -16.34 20.78
CA ASP A 423 -11.30 -15.45 19.68
C ASP A 423 -12.65 -15.83 19.10
N LEU A 424 -13.58 -14.88 19.16
CA LEU A 424 -14.93 -15.03 18.65
C LEU A 424 -15.16 -14.03 17.54
N PHE A 425 -15.93 -14.41 16.53
CA PHE A 425 -16.57 -13.44 15.65
C PHE A 425 -17.96 -13.13 16.20
N CYS A 426 -18.21 -11.86 16.46
CA CYS A 426 -19.52 -11.35 16.81
C CYS A 426 -20.26 -10.88 15.56
N LEU A 427 -21.53 -11.27 15.44
CA LEU A 427 -22.46 -10.80 14.42
C LEU A 427 -23.69 -10.21 15.12
N SER A 428 -24.02 -8.96 14.80
CA SER A 428 -25.17 -8.30 15.41
C SER A 428 -26.49 -8.82 14.83
N LYS A 429 -27.57 -8.70 15.61
CA LYS A 429 -28.92 -9.06 15.16
C LYS A 429 -29.31 -8.28 13.91
N ASP A 430 -29.03 -6.99 13.87
CA ASP A 430 -29.43 -6.12 12.77
C ASP A 430 -28.69 -6.51 11.48
N ASP A 431 -27.37 -6.73 11.58
CA ASP A 431 -26.51 -7.16 10.47
C ASP A 431 -26.94 -8.50 9.88
N LEU A 432 -27.28 -9.47 10.76
CA LEU A 432 -27.77 -10.77 10.34
C LEU A 432 -29.15 -10.68 9.70
N MET A 433 -30.08 -9.94 10.31
CA MET A 433 -31.45 -9.85 9.81
C MET A 433 -31.53 -9.13 8.47
N GLU A 434 -30.65 -8.14 8.25
CA GLU A 434 -30.47 -7.50 6.95
C GLU A 434 -30.01 -8.52 5.90
N ALA A 435 -28.95 -9.30 6.20
CA ALA A 435 -28.46 -10.32 5.27
C ALA A 435 -29.53 -11.40 5.00
N LEU A 436 -30.19 -11.90 6.04
CA LEU A 436 -31.24 -12.91 5.91
C LEU A 436 -32.51 -12.41 5.20
N SER A 437 -32.67 -11.10 5.01
CA SER A 437 -33.80 -10.55 4.25
C SER A 437 -33.69 -10.86 2.76
N GLU A 438 -32.46 -10.97 2.23
CA GLU A 438 -32.17 -11.33 0.84
C GLU A 438 -32.14 -12.84 0.61
N TYR A 439 -31.90 -13.63 1.68
CA TYR A 439 -31.79 -15.10 1.63
C TYR A 439 -32.86 -15.79 2.50
N PRO A 440 -34.13 -15.85 2.07
CA PRO A 440 -35.24 -16.37 2.86
C PRO A 440 -35.12 -17.86 3.21
N ASP A 441 -34.52 -18.67 2.34
CA ASP A 441 -34.31 -20.11 2.60
C ASP A 441 -33.34 -20.35 3.75
N ALA A 442 -32.26 -19.57 3.80
CA ALA A 442 -31.30 -19.62 4.91
C ALA A 442 -31.96 -19.16 6.21
N LYS A 443 -32.79 -18.12 6.16
CA LYS A 443 -33.57 -17.66 7.31
C LYS A 443 -34.48 -18.77 7.86
N ALA A 444 -35.21 -19.47 6.98
CA ALA A 444 -36.07 -20.58 7.37
C ALA A 444 -35.29 -21.72 8.03
N MET A 445 -34.11 -22.06 7.49
CA MET A 445 -33.23 -23.08 8.08
C MET A 445 -32.73 -22.69 9.48
N LEU A 446 -32.34 -21.42 9.65
CA LEU A 446 -31.91 -20.85 10.93
C LEU A 446 -33.05 -20.88 11.97
N GLU A 447 -34.25 -20.44 11.59
CA GLU A 447 -35.43 -20.46 12.46
C GLU A 447 -35.83 -21.88 12.85
N GLU A 448 -35.78 -22.84 11.92
CA GLU A 448 -36.11 -24.24 12.17
C GLU A 448 -35.11 -24.88 13.15
N LYS A 449 -33.80 -24.69 12.94
CA LYS A 449 -32.79 -25.15 13.91
C LYS A 449 -32.99 -24.49 15.28
N GLY A 450 -33.29 -23.19 15.32
CA GLY A 450 -33.60 -22.49 16.57
C GLY A 450 -34.82 -23.07 17.29
N ARG A 451 -35.89 -23.42 16.56
CA ARG A 451 -37.08 -24.10 17.11
C ARG A 451 -36.76 -25.47 17.67
N GLN A 452 -35.97 -26.28 16.98
CA GLN A 452 -35.57 -27.61 17.45
C GLN A 452 -34.80 -27.54 18.78
N ILE A 453 -33.92 -26.54 18.94
CA ILE A 453 -33.19 -26.34 20.19
C ILE A 453 -34.15 -25.87 21.30
N LEU A 454 -35.05 -24.92 21.02
CA LEU A 454 -36.05 -24.45 21.98
C LEU A 454 -37.01 -25.57 22.43
N MET A 455 -37.40 -26.46 21.52
CA MET A 455 -38.22 -27.64 21.83
C MET A 455 -37.47 -28.61 22.76
N LYS A 456 -36.20 -28.89 22.46
CA LYS A 456 -35.36 -29.77 23.29
C LYS A 456 -35.20 -29.26 24.72
N ASP A 457 -35.12 -27.93 24.88
CA ASP A 457 -34.96 -27.28 26.17
C ASP A 457 -36.31 -26.97 26.87
N ASN A 458 -37.45 -27.41 26.32
CA ASN A 458 -38.80 -27.12 26.81
C ASN A 458 -39.12 -25.62 26.96
N LEU A 459 -38.50 -24.79 26.11
CA LEU A 459 -38.64 -23.33 26.09
C LEU A 459 -39.54 -22.81 24.96
N LEU A 460 -40.08 -23.70 24.14
CA LEU A 460 -41.05 -23.36 23.10
C LEU A 460 -42.47 -23.65 23.59
N ASP A 461 -43.33 -22.65 23.54
CA ASP A 461 -44.76 -22.83 23.75
C ASP A 461 -45.42 -23.30 22.45
N LEU A 462 -45.78 -24.58 22.38
CA LEU A 462 -46.29 -25.23 21.18
C LEU A 462 -47.66 -24.67 20.75
N GLU A 463 -48.47 -24.16 21.68
CA GLU A 463 -49.77 -23.57 21.37
C GLU A 463 -49.62 -22.21 20.69
N VAL A 464 -48.68 -21.40 21.15
CA VAL A 464 -48.38 -20.07 20.56
C VAL A 464 -47.55 -20.20 19.28
N ALA A 465 -46.68 -21.22 19.18
CA ALA A 465 -45.93 -21.49 17.96
C ALA A 465 -46.80 -22.06 16.82
N ALA A 466 -47.92 -22.72 17.16
CA ALA A 466 -48.90 -23.24 16.21
C ALA A 466 -49.93 -22.19 15.75
N GLN A 467 -50.07 -21.06 16.48
CA GLN A 467 -50.81 -19.91 15.97
C GLN A 467 -50.06 -19.31 14.77
N GLY A 468 -50.77 -19.13 13.65
CA GLY A 468 -50.22 -18.54 12.44
C GLY A 468 -49.65 -17.12 12.65
N PRO A 469 -49.13 -16.47 11.60
CA PRO A 469 -48.53 -15.14 11.73
C PRO A 469 -49.49 -14.15 12.39
N ASP A 470 -49.05 -13.58 13.52
CA ASP A 470 -49.76 -12.54 14.29
C ASP A 470 -50.51 -11.54 13.37
N PRO A 471 -51.83 -11.39 13.50
CA PRO A 471 -52.64 -10.53 12.62
C PRO A 471 -52.10 -9.11 12.49
N LYS A 472 -51.52 -8.54 13.56
CA LYS A 472 -50.91 -7.20 13.53
C LYS A 472 -49.66 -7.13 12.66
N ASP A 473 -48.86 -8.18 12.67
CA ASP A 473 -47.61 -8.29 11.89
C ASP A 473 -47.92 -8.49 10.40
N MET A 474 -49.07 -9.12 10.10
CA MET A 474 -49.63 -9.19 8.75
C MET A 474 -50.21 -7.84 8.30
N GLU A 475 -50.96 -7.13 9.16
CA GLU A 475 -51.45 -5.78 8.88
C GLU A 475 -50.31 -4.80 8.62
N GLU A 476 -49.25 -4.80 9.44
CA GLU A 476 -48.10 -3.93 9.27
C GLU A 476 -47.34 -4.24 7.97
N LYS A 477 -47.19 -5.52 7.60
CA LYS A 477 -46.64 -5.91 6.30
C LYS A 477 -47.51 -5.46 5.13
N VAL A 478 -48.83 -5.58 5.25
CA VAL A 478 -49.77 -5.11 4.23
C VAL A 478 -49.68 -3.59 4.09
N GLU A 479 -49.64 -2.84 5.20
CA GLU A 479 -49.44 -1.38 5.19
C GLU A 479 -48.13 -0.98 4.51
N ARG A 480 -47.04 -1.69 4.81
CA ARG A 480 -45.72 -1.43 4.21
C ARG A 480 -45.71 -1.76 2.71
N MET A 481 -46.39 -2.83 2.32
CA MET A 481 -46.61 -3.18 0.91
C MET A 481 -47.44 -2.11 0.19
N THR A 482 -48.54 -1.63 0.79
CA THR A 482 -49.34 -0.55 0.19
C THR A 482 -48.53 0.74 0.05
N ALA A 483 -47.74 1.13 1.07
CA ALA A 483 -46.91 2.33 1.01
C ALA A 483 -45.81 2.25 -0.08
N THR A 484 -45.20 1.07 -0.25
CA THR A 484 -44.22 0.85 -1.33
C THR A 484 -44.88 0.84 -2.70
N LEU A 485 -46.09 0.29 -2.81
CA LEU A 485 -46.88 0.27 -4.05
C LEU A 485 -47.31 1.70 -4.46
N GLU A 486 -47.73 2.53 -3.50
CA GLU A 486 -48.02 3.96 -3.73
C GLU A 486 -46.77 4.73 -4.17
N SER A 487 -45.62 4.47 -3.55
CA SER A 487 -44.34 5.08 -3.95
C SER A 487 -43.97 4.71 -5.39
N LEU A 488 -44.13 3.43 -5.76
CA LEU A 488 -43.90 2.93 -7.10
C LEU A 488 -44.88 3.53 -8.11
N GLN A 489 -46.17 3.61 -7.78
CA GLN A 489 -47.18 4.27 -8.62
C GLN A 489 -46.85 5.75 -8.85
N THR A 490 -46.40 6.46 -7.81
CA THR A 490 -45.99 7.86 -7.92
C THR A 490 -44.78 8.02 -8.84
N ARG A 491 -43.76 7.15 -8.70
CA ARG A 491 -42.60 7.13 -9.60
C ARG A 491 -42.99 6.79 -11.03
N TYR A 492 -43.88 5.83 -11.21
CA TYR A 492 -44.38 5.43 -12.52
C TYR A 492 -45.19 6.55 -13.20
N ALA A 493 -46.07 7.23 -12.47
CA ALA A 493 -46.81 8.39 -12.97
C ALA A 493 -45.86 9.53 -13.39
N ARG A 494 -44.80 9.78 -12.61
CA ARG A 494 -43.77 10.76 -12.96
C ARG A 494 -43.02 10.38 -14.23
N LEU A 495 -42.63 9.11 -14.36
CA LEU A 495 -41.98 8.59 -15.57
C LEU A 495 -42.88 8.68 -16.81
N LEU A 496 -44.18 8.38 -16.66
CA LEU A 496 -45.16 8.54 -17.73
C LEU A 496 -45.29 10.00 -18.15
N ALA A 497 -45.39 10.93 -17.20
CA ALA A 497 -45.45 12.37 -17.48
C ALA A 497 -44.18 12.87 -18.19
N GLU A 498 -43.00 12.41 -17.77
CA GLU A 498 -41.74 12.71 -18.44
C GLU A 498 -41.69 12.13 -19.86
N HIS A 499 -42.20 10.91 -20.06
CA HIS A 499 -42.29 10.28 -21.37
C HIS A 499 -43.25 11.02 -22.32
N GLU A 500 -44.43 11.41 -21.84
CA GLU A 500 -45.42 12.18 -22.61
C GLU A 500 -44.92 13.59 -22.94
N ALA A 501 -44.25 14.25 -22.00
CA ALA A 501 -43.59 15.53 -22.25
C ALA A 501 -42.48 15.37 -23.29
N GLY A 502 -41.70 14.28 -23.22
CA GLY A 502 -40.71 13.90 -24.22
C GLY A 502 -41.32 13.70 -25.62
N GLN A 503 -42.38 12.90 -25.73
CA GLN A 503 -43.11 12.69 -26.98
C GLN A 503 -43.69 13.98 -27.54
N SER A 504 -44.27 14.83 -26.70
CA SER A 504 -44.85 16.11 -27.13
C SER A 504 -43.78 17.06 -27.68
N ARG A 505 -42.60 17.09 -27.05
CA ARG A 505 -41.44 17.85 -27.57
C ARG A 505 -40.96 17.29 -28.91
N LEU A 506 -40.90 15.97 -29.05
CA LEU A 506 -40.56 15.29 -30.29
C LEU A 506 -41.56 15.61 -31.41
N LYS A 507 -42.87 15.48 -31.16
CA LYS A 507 -43.93 15.85 -32.11
C LYS A 507 -43.82 17.32 -32.53
N ARG A 508 -43.64 18.26 -31.59
CA ARG A 508 -43.42 19.68 -31.93
C ARG A 508 -42.18 19.90 -32.79
N ARG A 509 -41.08 19.17 -32.55
CA ARG A 509 -39.88 19.23 -33.39
C ARG A 509 -40.16 18.67 -34.78
N VAL A 510 -40.86 17.55 -34.90
CA VAL A 510 -41.26 16.96 -36.18
C VAL A 510 -42.14 17.93 -36.97
N THR A 511 -43.21 18.48 -36.38
CA THR A 511 -44.08 19.46 -37.06
C THR A 511 -43.32 20.73 -37.47
N ARG A 512 -42.34 21.19 -36.67
CA ARG A 512 -41.49 22.33 -37.05
C ARG A 512 -40.56 22.00 -38.21
N LEU A 513 -40.05 20.77 -38.27
CA LEU A 513 -39.27 20.27 -39.40
C LEU A 513 -40.15 20.08 -40.64
N GLU A 514 -41.34 19.50 -40.52
CA GLU A 514 -42.31 19.37 -41.61
C GLU A 514 -42.69 20.74 -42.18
N LYS A 515 -42.99 21.75 -41.34
CA LYS A 515 -43.24 23.12 -41.82
C LYS A 515 -42.05 23.71 -42.59
N LYS A 516 -40.82 23.40 -42.19
CA LYS A 516 -39.62 23.82 -42.94
C LYS A 516 -39.44 23.06 -44.26
N VAL A 517 -39.92 21.81 -44.33
CA VAL A 517 -39.83 20.96 -45.52
C VAL A 517 -40.98 21.22 -46.52
N VAL A 518 -42.14 21.69 -46.06
CA VAL A 518 -43.32 22.03 -46.90
C VAL A 518 -43.30 23.48 -47.39
N ALA A 519 -42.56 24.37 -46.72
CA ALA A 519 -42.38 25.76 -47.15
C ALA A 519 -41.80 26.00 -48.57
N PRO A 520 -41.11 25.07 -49.27
CA PRO A 520 -40.62 25.34 -50.63
C PRO A 520 -41.58 24.91 -51.75
N VAL A 521 -42.85 24.58 -51.47
CA VAL A 521 -43.80 24.16 -52.53
C VAL A 521 -44.71 25.29 -53.02
N GLN A 522 -44.85 26.41 -52.29
CA GLN A 522 -45.63 27.56 -52.76
C GLN A 522 -44.82 28.63 -53.50
N GLU A 523 -43.50 28.67 -53.37
CA GLU A 523 -42.64 29.60 -54.14
C GLU A 523 -42.25 29.08 -55.54
N VAL A 524 -42.60 27.84 -55.90
CA VAL A 524 -42.22 27.25 -57.21
C VAL A 524 -43.32 27.40 -58.28
N GLU A 525 -44.57 27.70 -57.90
CA GLU A 525 -45.66 27.96 -58.87
C GLU A 525 -45.67 29.41 -59.38
N GLU A 526 -45.12 30.39 -58.65
CA GLU A 526 -45.03 31.79 -59.11
C GLU A 526 -43.80 32.08 -60.00
N LEU A 527 -42.76 31.24 -59.97
CA LEU A 527 -41.57 31.39 -60.82
C LEU A 527 -41.68 30.68 -62.18
N GLY A 528 -42.79 30.00 -62.46
CA GLY A 528 -43.06 29.29 -63.72
C GLY A 528 -43.80 30.11 -64.80
N VAL A 529 -44.24 31.34 -64.49
CA VAL A 529 -45.08 32.15 -65.39
C VAL A 529 -44.32 33.34 -66.03
N GLU A 530 -43.12 33.70 -65.56
CA GLU A 530 -42.38 34.86 -66.10
C GLU A 530 -41.31 34.54 -67.17
N MET A 531 -41.04 33.27 -67.52
CA MET A 531 -40.09 32.93 -68.61
C MET A 531 -40.77 32.63 -69.94
N GLY A 532 -41.72 33.49 -70.33
CA GLY A 532 -42.56 33.31 -71.51
C GLY A 532 -42.80 34.55 -72.35
N THR A 533 -41.99 35.61 -72.26
CA THR A 533 -42.10 36.75 -73.20
C THR A 533 -40.80 37.52 -73.39
N VAL A 534 -40.25 37.40 -74.61
CA VAL A 534 -39.69 38.49 -75.42
C VAL A 534 -38.33 39.08 -75.02
N ALA A 535 -37.32 38.77 -75.83
CA ALA A 535 -36.41 39.79 -76.37
C ALA A 535 -35.76 39.31 -77.68
N THR A 536 -36.48 39.52 -78.78
CA THR A 536 -35.91 39.79 -80.12
C THR A 536 -35.53 41.26 -80.21
N THR A 537 -34.43 41.57 -80.93
CA THR A 537 -34.04 42.85 -81.57
C THR A 537 -33.72 44.02 -80.62
N GLU A 538 -32.59 44.74 -80.66
CA GLU A 538 -31.54 45.06 -81.65
C GLU A 538 -30.14 44.99 -81.04
#